data_AF-A0A7X8MFK1-F1
#
_entry.id   AF-A0A7X8MFK1-F1
#
_cell.length_a   1.000
_cell.length_b   1.000
_cell.length_c   1.000
_cell.angle_alpha   90.00
_cell.angle_beta   90.00
_cell.angle_gamma   90.00
#
_symmetry.space_group_name_H-M   'P 1'
#
loop_
_entity.id
_entity.type
_entity.pdbx_description
1 polymer ?
#
loop_
_entity_poly.entity_id
_entity_poly.type
_entity_poly.pdbx_seq_one_letter_code
_entity_poly.pdbx_strand_id
1 'polypeptide(L)' 'MNAITDKLKEVLFSVLPIVIIVLILNFTITPLETPTLIRFLIGALLIILGLSIFLLGV' A
#
# COMPACT_ATOMS: atom_id res chain seq x y z
N MET A 1 -10.78 -10.65 18.26
CA MET A 1 -10.26 -9.82 17.15
C MET A 1 -10.20 -10.73 15.94
N ASN A 2 -10.82 -10.35 14.81
CA ASN A 2 -10.86 -11.24 13.65
C ASN A 2 -9.45 -11.36 13.05
N ALA A 3 -8.95 -12.58 12.85
CA ALA A 3 -7.60 -12.84 12.33
C ALA A 3 -7.30 -12.08 11.02
N ILE A 4 -8.32 -11.92 10.17
CA ILE A 4 -8.27 -11.12 8.94
C ILE A 4 -7.94 -9.65 9.20
N THR A 5 -8.55 -9.07 10.23
CA THR A 5 -8.36 -7.65 10.58
C THR A 5 -6.97 -7.40 11.16
N ASP A 6 -6.41 -8.35 11.89
CA ASP A 6 -5.07 -8.24 12.45
C ASP A 6 -4.00 -8.32 11.35
N LYS A 7 -4.12 -9.26 10.41
CA LYS A 7 -3.22 -9.35 9.26
C LYS A 7 -3.33 -8.16 8.32
N LEU A 8 -4.54 -7.65 8.11
CA LEU A 8 -4.73 -6.44 7.30
C LEU A 8 -4.04 -5.22 7.94
N LYS A 9 -4.11 -5.05 9.26
CA LYS A 9 -3.37 -3.99 9.95
C LYS A 9 -1.86 -4.15 9.80
N GLU A 10 -1.34 -5.36 9.99
CA GLU A 10 0.09 -5.67 9.92
C GLU A 10 0.68 -5.29 8.53
N VAL A 11 -0.03 -5.68 7.47
CA VAL A 11 0.33 -5.33 6.08
C VAL A 11 0.18 -3.84 5.84
N LEU A 12 -0.90 -3.22 6.30
CA LEU A 12 -1.16 -1.80 6.10
C LEU A 12 -0.07 -0.95 6.76
N PHE A 13 0.35 -1.26 7.99
CA PHE A 13 1.47 -0.59 8.66
C PHE A 13 2.82 -0.76 7.93
N SER A 14 3.00 -1.86 7.20
CA SER A 14 4.21 -2.11 6.41
C SER A 14 4.23 -1.36 5.07
N VAL A 15 3.07 -1.22 4.43
CA VAL A 15 2.94 -0.59 3.10
C VAL A 15 2.74 0.92 3.17
N LEU A 16 2.08 1.43 4.23
CA LEU A 16 1.82 2.86 4.41
C LEU A 16 3.07 3.74 4.34
N PRO A 17 4.22 3.40 4.98
CA PRO A 17 5.43 4.21 4.91
C PRO A 17 5.94 4.38 3.47
N ILE A 18 5.83 3.32 2.66
CA ILE A 18 6.25 3.33 1.25
C ILE A 18 5.35 4.28 0.44
N VAL A 19 4.03 4.20 0.64
CA VAL A 19 3.06 5.10 0.00
C VAL A 19 3.33 6.56 0.38
N ILE A 20 3.62 6.84 1.64
CA ILE A 20 3.96 8.18 2.12
C ILE A 20 5.21 8.72 1.43
N ILE A 21 6.27 7.90 1.33
CA ILE A 21 7.51 8.32 0.64
C ILE A 21 7.23 8.67 -0.82
N VAL A 22 6.47 7.84 -1.53
CA VAL A 22 6.13 8.10 -2.94
C VAL A 22 5.31 9.38 -3.08
N LEU A 23 4.36 9.65 -2.17
CA LEU A 23 3.59 10.89 -2.17
C LEU A 23 4.48 12.11 -1.90
N ILE A 24 5.40 12.03 -0.93
CA ILE A 24 6.35 13.13 -0.66
C ILE A 24 7.20 13.39 -1.91
N LEU A 25 7.76 12.35 -2.53
CA LEU A 25 8.57 12.48 -3.75
C LEU A 25 7.78 13.07 -4.90
N ASN A 26 6.51 12.67 -5.06
CA ASN A 26 5.59 13.23 -6.04
C ASN A 26 5.39 14.75 -5.85
N PHE A 27 5.27 15.24 -4.62
CA PHE A 27 5.06 16.68 -4.38
C PHE A 27 6.34 17.51 -4.33
N THR A 28 7.52 16.89 -4.14
CA THR A 28 8.76 17.62 -3.88
C THR A 28 9.79 17.54 -5.00
N ILE A 29 10.14 16.33 -5.46
CA ILE A 29 11.29 16.12 -6.36
C ILE A 29 10.85 15.74 -7.76
N THR A 30 9.83 14.89 -7.89
CA THR A 30 9.43 14.33 -9.19
C THR A 30 7.91 14.22 -9.25
N PRO A 31 7.22 15.28 -9.71
CA PRO A 31 5.77 15.22 -9.93
C PRO A 31 5.45 14.14 -10.96
N LEU A 32 4.74 13.11 -10.50
CA LEU A 32 4.28 12.03 -11.35
C LEU A 32 3.06 12.50 -12.13
N GLU A 33 2.98 12.07 -13.38
CA GLU A 33 1.75 12.22 -14.15
C GLU A 33 0.60 11.55 -13.40
N THR A 34 -0.56 12.20 -13.36
CA THR A 34 -1.78 11.70 -12.70
C THR A 34 -2.10 10.23 -13.02
N PRO A 35 -2.05 9.74 -14.28
CA PRO A 35 -2.27 8.32 -14.56
C PRO A 35 -1.27 7.39 -13.85
N THR A 36 -0.01 7.81 -13.68
CA THR A 36 1.03 7.03 -13.02
C THR A 36 0.81 6.97 -11.51
N LEU A 37 0.44 8.10 -10.89
CA LEU A 37 0.11 8.15 -9.47
C LEU A 37 -1.11 7.28 -9.13
N ILE A 38 -2.15 7.32 -9.97
CA ILE A 38 -3.35 6.47 -9.80
C ILE A 38 -2.98 4.99 -9.91
N ARG A 39 -2.17 4.59 -10.91
CA ARG A 39 -1.69 3.22 -11.05
C ARG A 39 -0.91 2.74 -9.83
N PHE A 40 -0.06 3.61 -9.26
CA PHE A 40 0.65 3.31 -8.02
C PHE A 40 -0.30 3.06 -6.84
N LEU A 41 -1.28 3.94 -6.63
CA LEU A 41 -2.24 3.81 -5.52
C LEU A 41 -3.10 2.54 -5.65
N ILE A 42 -3.56 2.23 -6.87
CA ILE A 42 -4.30 0.98 -7.14
C ILE A 42 -3.40 -0.24 -6.88
N GLY A 43 -2.14 -0.20 -7.36
CA GLY A 43 -1.17 -1.26 -7.12
C GLY A 43 -0.89 -1.48 -5.63
N ALA A 44 -0.71 -0.40 -4.86
CA ALA A 44 -0.53 -0.46 -3.41
C ALA A 44 -1.74 -1.10 -2.70
N LEU A 45 -2.97 -0.76 -3.12
CA LEU A 45 -4.19 -1.38 -2.59
C LEU A 45 -4.23 -2.89 -2.90
N LEU A 46 -3.91 -3.28 -4.14
CA LEU A 46 -3.88 -4.69 -4.55
C LEU A 46 -2.81 -5.47 -3.77
N ILE A 47 -1.63 -4.89 -3.52
CA ILE A 47 -0.58 -5.49 -2.70
C ILE A 47 -1.08 -5.69 -1.26
N ILE A 48 -1.74 -4.70 -0.66
CA ILE A 48 -2.26 -4.82 0.71
C ILE A 48 -3.27 -5.98 0.79
N LEU A 49 -4.21 -6.06 -0.14
CA LEU A 49 -5.19 -7.14 -0.17
C LEU A 49 -4.55 -8.51 -0.41
N GLY A 50 -3.65 -8.61 -1.40
CA GLY A 50 -2.96 -9.84 -1.75
C GLY A 50 -2.09 -10.38 -0.63
N LEU A 51 -1.29 -9.52 0.02
CA LEU A 51 -0.46 -9.89 1.16
C LEU A 51 -1.29 -10.26 2.38
N SER A 52 -2.41 -9.55 2.62
CA SER A 52 -3.30 -9.88 3.74
C SER A 52 -3.88 -11.28 3.59
N ILE A 53 -4.31 -11.67 2.37
CA ILE A 53 -4.81 -13.02 2.09
C ILE A 53 -3.68 -14.05 2.18
N PHE A 54 -2.50 -13.75 1.63
CA PHE A 54 -1.35 -14.65 1.66
C PHE A 54 -0.90 -14.98 3.08
N LEU A 55 -0.79 -13.96 3.94
CA LEU A 55 -0.37 -14.10 5.35
C LEU A 55 -1.44 -14.71 6.26
N LEU A 56 -2.68 -14.86 5.79
CA LEU A 56 -3.72 -15.62 6.51
C LEU A 56 -3.58 -17.13 6.32
N GLY A 57 -2.95 -17.56 5.23
CA GLY A 57 -2.70 -18.98 4.93
C GLY A 57 -1.43 -19.53 5.58
N VAL A 58 -0.64 -18.68 6.24
CA VAL A 58 0.58 -19.01 7.01
C VAL A 58 0.25 -19.02 8.49
#